data_AF-A0A829MDI9-F1
#
_entry.id   AF-A0A829MDI9-F1
#
_cell.length_a   1.000
_cell.length_b   1.000
_cell.length_c   1.000
_cell.angle_alpha   90.00
_cell.angle_beta   90.00
_cell.angle_gamma   90.00
#
_symmetry.space_group_name_H-M   'P 1'
#
loop_
_entity.id
_entity.type
_entity.pdbx_description
1 polymer ?
#
loop_
_entity_poly.entity_id
_entity_poly.type
_entity_poly.pdbx_seq_one_letter_code
_entity_poly.pdbx_strand_id
1 'polypeptide(L)' 'MTLPEKMRELAPVLEEADARFRAEFPHRLDELEGGWSANGLRTFADIWERAEAASA' A
#
# COMPACT_ATOMS: atom_id res chain seq x y z
N MET A 1 -8.36 -15.57 6.06
CA MET A 1 -7.54 -14.48 5.54
C MET A 1 -7.68 -13.25 6.44
N THR A 2 -6.61 -12.85 7.11
CA THR A 2 -6.53 -11.70 8.03
C THR A 2 -6.47 -10.38 7.27
N LEU A 3 -6.64 -9.24 7.97
CA LEU A 3 -6.48 -7.91 7.37
C LEU A 3 -5.04 -7.67 6.86
N PRO A 4 -3.96 -8.01 7.61
CA PRO A 4 -2.59 -7.94 7.10
C PRO A 4 -2.36 -8.78 5.83
N GLU A 5 -2.92 -9.99 5.76
CA GLU A 5 -2.81 -10.84 4.57
C GLU A 5 -3.46 -10.17 3.34
N LYS A 6 -4.66 -9.59 3.50
CA LYS A 6 -5.34 -8.82 2.45
C LYS A 6 -4.51 -7.62 1.97
N MET A 7 -3.84 -6.92 2.89
CA MET A 7 -3.03 -5.75 2.54
C MET A 7 -1.75 -6.13 1.79
N ARG A 8 -1.11 -7.24 2.16
CA ARG A 8 0.05 -7.78 1.42
C ARG A 8 -0.33 -8.25 0.03
N GLU A 9 -1.50 -8.87 -0.12
CA GLU A 9 -2.04 -9.31 -1.41
C GLU A 9 -2.29 -8.13 -2.36
N LEU A 10 -2.82 -7.01 -1.85
CA LEU A 10 -3.16 -5.85 -2.67
C LEU A 10 -1.96 -4.94 -2.98
N ALA A 11 -0.87 -5.01 -2.22
CA ALA A 11 0.30 -4.14 -2.41
C ALA A 11 0.89 -4.24 -3.84
N PRO A 12 1.14 -5.43 -4.43
CA PRO A 12 1.65 -5.55 -5.80
C PRO A 12 0.73 -4.92 -6.86
N VAL A 13 -0.59 -5.00 -6.67
CA VAL A 13 -1.57 -4.41 -7.59
C VAL A 13 -1.44 -2.89 -7.63
N LEU A 14 -1.22 -2.27 -6.46
CA LEU A 14 -0.99 -0.83 -6.37
C LEU A 14 0.38 -0.42 -6.92
N GLU A 15 1.42 -1.26 -6.81
CA GLU A 15 2.71 -1.00 -7.45
C GLU A 15 2.59 -0.99 -8.97
N GLU A 16 1.88 -1.97 -9.54
CA GLU A 16 1.65 -2.02 -10.97
C GLU A 16 0.84 -0.81 -11.46
N ALA A 17 -0.23 -0.45 -10.73
CA ALA A 17 -1.04 0.71 -11.04
C ALA A 17 -0.24 2.03 -10.97
N ASP A 18 0.57 2.20 -9.92
CA ASP A 18 1.45 3.37 -9.77
C ASP A 18 2.50 3.42 -10.88
N ALA A 19 3.18 2.31 -11.19
CA ALA A 19 4.16 2.25 -12.28
C ALA A 19 3.55 2.62 -13.64
N ARG A 20 2.36 2.11 -13.94
CA ARG A 20 1.62 2.43 -15.17
C ARG A 20 1.22 3.90 -15.20
N PHE A 21 0.66 4.42 -14.11
CA PHE A 21 0.27 5.83 -14.03
C PHE A 21 1.47 6.76 -14.22
N ARG A 22 2.62 6.48 -13.57
CA ARG A 22 3.84 7.28 -13.72
C ARG A 22 4.37 7.28 -15.15
N ALA A 23 4.27 6.14 -15.84
CA ALA A 23 4.68 6.01 -17.24
C ALA A 23 3.74 6.79 -18.19
N GLU A 24 2.43 6.73 -17.96
CA GLU A 24 1.42 7.37 -18.82
C GLU A 24 1.25 8.87 -18.53
N PHE A 25 1.44 9.30 -17.28
CA PHE A 25 1.15 10.67 -16.82
C PHE A 25 2.31 11.29 -16.01
N PRO A 26 3.51 11.44 -16.59
CA PRO A 26 4.70 11.93 -15.87
C PRO A 26 4.57 13.37 -15.35
N HIS A 27 3.60 14.15 -15.84
CA HIS A 27 3.33 15.54 -15.46
C HIS A 27 2.22 15.68 -14.40
N ARG A 28 1.67 14.56 -13.89
CA ARG A 28 0.58 14.52 -12.90
C ARG A 28 1.01 13.87 -11.58
N LEU A 29 2.31 13.71 -11.36
CA LEU A 29 2.86 12.98 -10.20
C LEU A 29 2.47 13.62 -8.86
N ASP A 30 2.32 14.94 -8.83
CA ASP A 30 1.94 15.71 -7.64
C ASP A 30 0.51 15.41 -7.18
N GLU A 31 -0.37 14.91 -8.08
CA GLU A 31 -1.75 14.53 -7.75
C GLU A 31 -1.85 13.15 -7.07
N LEU A 32 -0.77 12.34 -7.10
CA LEU A 32 -0.71 11.00 -6.50
C LEU A 32 -0.21 10.95 -5.04
N GLU A 33 0.39 12.03 -4.53
CA GLU A 33 1.08 12.00 -3.21
C GLU A 33 0.16 11.70 -2.01
N GLY A 34 -1.16 11.83 -2.15
CA GLY A 34 -2.12 11.62 -1.05
C GLY A 34 -2.69 10.21 -0.88
N GLY A 35 -2.30 9.23 -1.70
CA GLY A 35 -3.00 7.95 -1.84
C GLY A 35 -2.47 6.76 -1.01
N TRP A 36 -3.24 5.66 -1.05
CA TRP A 36 -2.87 4.35 -0.50
C TRP A 36 -1.76 3.73 -1.36
N SER A 37 -0.50 4.07 -1.10
CA SER A 37 0.65 3.47 -1.78
C SER A 37 0.89 2.03 -1.30
N ALA A 38 1.54 1.23 -2.14
CA ALA A 38 1.91 -0.14 -1.79
C ALA A 38 2.80 -0.22 -0.53
N ASN A 39 3.74 0.74 -0.40
CA ASN A 39 4.55 0.85 0.81
C ASN A 39 3.71 1.21 2.05
N GLY A 40 2.70 2.07 1.87
CA GLY A 40 1.72 2.40 2.92
C GLY A 40 0.94 1.16 3.38
N LEU A 41 0.50 0.30 2.45
CA LEU A 41 -0.23 -0.93 2.80
C LEU A 41 0.63 -1.90 3.62
N ARG A 42 1.89 -2.10 3.22
CA ARG A 42 2.81 -3.00 3.93
C ARG A 42 3.13 -2.47 5.33
N THR A 43 3.43 -1.17 5.42
CA THR A 43 3.70 -0.51 6.70
C THR A 43 2.51 -0.62 7.65
N PHE A 44 1.29 -0.41 7.15
CA PHE A 44 0.08 -0.59 7.94
C PHE A 44 -0.09 -2.04 8.42
N ALA A 45 0.10 -3.02 7.54
CA ALA A 45 0.00 -4.43 7.89
C ALA A 45 0.96 -4.82 9.03
N ASP A 46 2.21 -4.35 8.94
CA ASP A 46 3.23 -4.64 9.96
C ASP A 46 2.93 -3.95 11.30
N ILE A 47 2.43 -2.70 11.28
CA ILE A 47 2.00 -1.99 12.49
C ILE A 47 0.81 -2.72 13.13
N TRP A 48 -0.16 -3.13 12.33
CA TRP A 48 -1.35 -3.84 12.78
C TRP A 48 -0.99 -5.16 13.49
N GLU A 49 -0.15 -5.99 12.87
CA GLU A 49 0.29 -7.25 13.47
C GLU A 49 1.03 -7.05 14.80
N ARG A 50 1.86 -6.01 14.89
CA ARG A 50 2.56 -5.67 16.14
C ARG A 50 1.60 -5.19 17.23
N ALA A 51 0.58 -4.40 16.86
CA ALA A 51 -0.42 -3.91 17.79
C ALA A 51 -1.29 -5.06 18.34
N GLU A 52 -1.77 -5.93 17.44
CA GLU A 52 -2.55 -7.12 17.82
C GLU A 52 -1.77 -8.03 18.76
N ALA A 53 -0.50 -8.31 18.45
CA ALA A 53 0.37 -9.13 19.28
C ALA A 53 0.68 -8.52 20.66
N ALA A 54 0.65 -7.19 20.80
CA ALA A 54 0.85 -6.49 22.06
C ALA A 54 -0.43 -6.37 22.90
N SER A 55 -1.61 -6.54 22.27
CA SER A 55 -2.92 -6.48 22.93
C SER A 55 -3.48 -7.85 23.34
N ALA A 56 -2.79 -8.93 22.99
CA ALA A 56 -3.12 -10.32 23.33
C ALA A 56 -2.39 -10.80 24.59
#